data_AF-A0A662EWQ8-F1
#
_entry.id   AF-A0A662EWQ8-F1
#
_cell.length_a   1.000
_cell.length_b   1.000
_cell.length_c   1.000
_cell.angle_alpha   90.00
_cell.angle_beta   90.00
_cell.angle_gamma   90.00
#
_symmetry.space_group_name_H-M   'P 1'
#
loop_
_entity.id
_entity.type
_entity.pdbx_description
1 polymer ?
#
loop_
_entity_poly.entity_id
_entity_poly.type
_entity_poly.pdbx_seq_one_letter_code
_entity_poly.pdbx_strand_id
1 'polypeptide(L)'
;SHQLVRHRIASYSQQSQRYVDMSEFEYVVPPVIAEIPEASKEFERVIGEIKKGCRELKRILAERGIVGEKANEDIRFLLPNATTTKIIVTMNCRELLHFFSLRLCKRAQWEIRRLAEKMLEKCKEVLPAVFDEAGPRCKILGYCPECKRNCSKEYPQVSQ
;
A
#
# COMPACT_ATOMS: atom_id res chain seq x y z
N SER A 1 2.89 -1.55 0.13
CA SER A 1 3.63 -1.51 -1.15
C SER A 1 3.51 -2.79 -1.98
N HIS A 2 3.31 -3.98 -1.40
CA HIS A 2 3.30 -5.25 -2.15
C HIS A 2 2.32 -5.32 -3.33
N GLN A 3 1.14 -4.70 -3.27
CA GLN A 3 0.22 -4.66 -4.43
C GLN A 3 0.65 -3.69 -5.54
N LEU A 4 1.39 -2.63 -5.17
CA LEU A 4 1.87 -1.61 -6.08
C LEU A 4 3.01 -2.15 -6.95
N VAL A 5 4.00 -2.82 -6.35
CA VAL A 5 5.16 -3.39 -7.07
C VAL A 5 4.82 -4.54 -8.02
N ARG A 6 3.56 -4.99 -8.06
CA ARG A 6 3.07 -5.98 -9.05
C ARG A 6 2.79 -5.36 -10.42
N HIS A 7 2.77 -4.04 -10.52
CA HIS A 7 2.73 -3.32 -11.80
C HIS A 7 4.14 -3.30 -12.39
N ARG A 8 4.41 -4.25 -13.28
CA ARG A 8 5.77 -4.59 -13.72
C ARG A 8 6.39 -3.55 -14.64
N ILE A 9 5.58 -2.77 -15.36
CA ILE A 9 6.07 -1.78 -16.34
C ILE A 9 6.28 -0.43 -15.63
N ALA A 10 7.08 -0.45 -14.57
CA ALA A 10 7.38 0.70 -13.73
C ALA A 10 8.75 0.54 -13.08
N SER A 11 9.36 1.66 -12.70
CA SER A 11 10.61 1.67 -11.93
C SER A 11 10.31 2.02 -10.47
N TYR A 12 10.98 1.33 -9.55
CA TYR A 12 10.76 1.46 -8.11
C TYR A 12 12.06 1.71 -7.36
N SER A 13 12.02 2.62 -6.39
CA SER A 13 13.06 2.73 -5.37
C SER A 13 12.37 2.77 -4.01
N GLN A 14 12.51 1.68 -3.26
CA GLN A 14 11.82 1.50 -1.98
C GLN A 14 12.81 1.53 -0.82
N GLN A 15 12.39 2.14 0.29
CA GLN A 15 13.12 2.12 1.55
C GLN A 15 13.39 0.67 1.98
N SER A 16 14.68 0.33 2.13
CA SER A 16 15.11 -0.99 2.56
C SER A 16 15.03 -1.13 4.07
N GLN A 17 14.29 -2.13 4.53
CA GLN A 17 14.24 -2.55 5.94
C GLN A 17 15.51 -3.29 6.39
N ARG A 18 16.44 -3.61 5.47
CA ARG A 18 17.77 -4.15 5.82
C ARG A 18 18.72 -3.03 6.24
N TYR A 19 18.63 -1.87 5.58
CA TYR A 19 19.54 -0.76 5.82
C TYR A 19 19.00 0.24 6.84
N VAL A 20 17.69 0.51 6.82
CA VAL A 20 17.08 1.44 7.76
C VAL A 20 16.66 0.68 9.02
N ASP A 21 17.05 1.23 10.16
CA ASP A 21 16.61 0.72 11.46
C ASP A 21 15.10 0.93 11.62
N MET A 22 14.38 -0.19 11.76
CA MET A 22 12.93 -0.23 11.91
C MET A 22 12.51 -0.59 13.34
N SER A 23 13.39 -0.48 14.34
CA SER A 23 13.04 -0.76 15.74
C SER A 23 11.94 0.17 16.28
N GLU A 24 11.88 1.41 15.77
CA GLU A 24 10.82 2.39 16.04
C GLU A 24 10.03 2.73 14.77
N PHE A 25 9.51 1.71 14.11
CA PHE A 25 8.76 1.88 12.87
C PHE A 25 7.45 2.68 13.03
N GLU A 26 7.10 3.43 11.99
CA GLU A 26 5.78 4.02 11.80
C GLU A 26 4.82 2.98 11.18
N TYR A 27 3.53 3.06 11.49
CA TYR A 27 2.51 2.12 11.03
C TYR A 27 1.21 2.80 10.65
N VAL A 28 0.37 2.09 9.89
CA VAL A 28 -0.98 2.54 9.49
C VAL A 28 -2.04 1.70 10.20
N VAL A 29 -3.01 2.35 10.82
CA VAL A 29 -4.20 1.70 11.37
C VAL A 29 -5.29 1.63 10.28
N PRO A 30 -5.84 0.45 9.96
CA PRO A 30 -6.96 0.32 9.04
C PRO A 30 -8.20 1.12 9.50
N PRO A 31 -8.94 1.81 8.63
CA PRO A 31 -10.10 2.63 8.99
C PRO A 31 -11.14 1.89 9.83
N VAL A 32 -11.46 0.65 9.45
CA VAL A 32 -12.41 -0.20 10.19
C VAL A 32 -11.95 -0.46 11.63
N ILE A 33 -10.63 -0.58 11.85
CA ILE A 33 -10.06 -0.75 13.20
C ILE A 33 -10.09 0.57 13.96
N ALA A 34 -9.77 1.68 13.28
CA ALA A 34 -9.77 3.01 13.89
C ALA A 34 -11.18 3.50 14.31
N GLU A 35 -12.22 3.04 13.63
CA GLU A 35 -13.63 3.37 13.95
C GLU A 35 -14.15 2.65 15.20
N ILE A 36 -13.51 1.55 15.62
CA ILE A 36 -13.92 0.73 16.76
C ILE A 36 -12.92 0.94 17.90
N PRO A 37 -13.25 1.69 18.97
CA PRO A 37 -12.31 2.06 20.03
C PRO A 37 -11.60 0.86 20.67
N GLU A 38 -12.31 -0.24 20.91
CA GLU A 38 -11.75 -1.46 21.50
C GLU A 38 -10.74 -2.12 20.56
N ALA A 39 -11.03 -2.16 19.25
CA ALA A 39 -10.13 -2.73 18.26
C ALA A 39 -8.89 -1.85 18.06
N SER A 40 -9.04 -0.53 18.02
CA SER A 40 -7.91 0.41 17.92
C SER A 40 -6.97 0.26 19.12
N LYS A 41 -7.52 0.18 20.33
CA LYS A 41 -6.72 0.00 21.55
C LYS A 41 -5.95 -1.32 21.55
N GLU A 42 -6.60 -2.41 21.14
CA GLU A 42 -5.93 -3.71 21.04
C GLU A 42 -4.85 -3.72 19.97
N PHE A 43 -5.10 -3.11 18.82
CA PHE A 43 -4.12 -2.96 17.75
C PHE A 43 -2.88 -2.20 18.22
N GLU A 44 -3.06 -1.06 18.89
CA GLU A 44 -1.96 -0.26 19.45
C GLU A 44 -1.18 -1.02 20.52
N ARG A 45 -1.88 -1.79 21.39
CA ARG A 45 -1.23 -2.65 22.40
C ARG A 45 -0.30 -3.65 21.74
N VAL A 46 -0.78 -4.39 20.74
CA VAL A 46 0.00 -5.41 20.02
C VAL A 46 1.18 -4.77 19.27
N ILE A 47 0.97 -3.64 18.59
CA ILE A 47 2.06 -2.90 17.93
C ILE A 47 3.12 -2.47 18.95
N GLY A 48 2.70 -2.00 20.13
CA GLY A 48 3.61 -1.64 21.21
C GLY A 48 4.45 -2.82 21.70
N GLU A 49 3.88 -4.03 21.77
CA GLU A 49 4.60 -5.26 22.11
C GLU A 49 5.60 -5.66 21.03
N ILE A 50 5.23 -5.55 19.76
CA ILE A 50 6.14 -5.81 18.63
C ILE A 50 7.34 -4.86 18.68
N LYS A 51 7.11 -3.55 18.91
CA LYS A 51 8.19 -2.57 19.05
C LYS A 51 9.12 -2.90 20.21
N LYS A 52 8.57 -3.26 21.38
CA LYS A 52 9.37 -3.72 22.53
C LYS A 52 10.21 -4.94 22.15
N GLY A 53 9.62 -5.93 21.47
CA GLY A 53 10.32 -7.11 20.97
C GLY A 53 11.45 -6.78 19.99
N CYS A 54 11.24 -5.84 19.06
CA CYS A 54 12.26 -5.38 18.13
C CYS A 54 13.45 -4.73 18.86
N ARG A 55 13.18 -3.85 19.85
CA ARG A 55 14.24 -3.23 20.67
C ARG A 55 15.04 -4.25 21.46
N GLU A 56 14.35 -5.22 22.05
CA GLU A 56 15.00 -6.26 22.86
C GLU A 56 15.86 -7.19 21.99
N LEU A 57 15.35 -7.64 20.84
CA LEU A 57 16.16 -8.41 19.88
C LEU A 57 17.39 -7.62 19.44
N LYS A 58 17.23 -6.32 19.16
CA LYS A 58 18.35 -5.46 18.79
C LYS A 58 19.42 -5.40 19.87
N ARG A 59 19.02 -5.27 21.14
CA ARG A 59 19.94 -5.31 22.29
C ARG A 59 20.68 -6.65 22.38
N ILE A 60 19.93 -7.75 22.34
CA ILE A 60 20.45 -9.12 22.41
C ILE A 60 21.43 -9.45 21.27
N LEU A 61 21.18 -8.95 20.07
CA LEU A 61 22.07 -9.12 18.91
C LEU A 61 23.33 -8.26 19.04
N ALA A 62 23.19 -7.02 19.52
CA ALA A 62 24.31 -6.11 19.74
C ALA A 62 25.29 -6.64 20.79
N GLU A 63 24.81 -7.26 21.86
CA GLU A 63 25.64 -7.93 22.88
C GLU A 63 26.50 -9.07 22.31
N ARG A 64 26.09 -9.65 21.17
CA ARG A 64 26.84 -10.68 20.43
C ARG A 64 27.65 -10.12 19.26
N GLY A 65 27.77 -8.79 19.16
CA GLY A 65 28.48 -8.12 18.07
C GLY A 65 27.74 -8.12 16.73
N ILE A 66 26.48 -8.53 16.68
CA ILE A 66 25.65 -8.51 15.47
C ILE A 66 24.93 -7.15 15.42
N VAL A 67 25.40 -6.26 14.54
CA VAL A 67 24.90 -4.89 14.41
C VAL A 67 24.70 -4.49 12.95
N GLY A 68 24.02 -3.36 12.72
CA GLY A 68 23.81 -2.81 11.38
C GLY A 68 22.90 -3.70 10.52
N GLU A 69 23.28 -3.88 9.25
CA GLU A 69 22.47 -4.59 8.25
C GLU A 69 22.11 -6.02 8.67
N LYS A 70 23.07 -6.77 9.22
CA LYS A 70 22.87 -8.15 9.67
C LYS A 70 21.85 -8.27 10.79
N ALA A 71 21.80 -7.29 11.71
CA ALA A 71 20.79 -7.29 12.75
C ALA A 71 19.42 -6.90 12.18
N ASN A 72 19.38 -5.86 11.34
CA ASN A 72 18.14 -5.34 10.77
C ASN A 72 17.42 -6.35 9.88
N GLU A 73 18.17 -7.15 9.09
CA GLU A 73 17.58 -8.13 8.18
C GLU A 73 16.87 -9.29 8.88
N ASP A 74 17.24 -9.58 10.13
CA ASP A 74 16.60 -10.58 10.99
C ASP A 74 15.49 -9.96 11.85
N ILE A 75 15.70 -8.76 12.41
CA ILE A 75 14.69 -8.07 13.22
C ILE A 75 13.43 -7.76 12.38
N ARG A 76 13.59 -7.44 11.09
CA ARG A 76 12.46 -7.10 10.21
C ARG A 76 11.40 -8.20 10.10
N PHE A 77 11.71 -9.45 10.45
CA PHE A 77 10.75 -10.56 10.45
C PHE A 77 9.62 -10.37 11.47
N LEU A 78 9.80 -9.50 12.47
CA LEU A 78 8.73 -9.11 13.38
C LEU A 78 7.83 -8.00 12.83
N LEU A 79 8.22 -7.32 11.75
CA LEU A 79 7.49 -6.15 11.26
C LEU A 79 6.14 -6.58 10.65
N PRO A 80 5.01 -6.00 11.13
CA PRO A 80 3.70 -6.32 10.59
C PRO A 80 3.51 -5.64 9.23
N ASN A 81 2.54 -6.13 8.45
CA ASN A 81 2.12 -5.52 7.19
C ASN A 81 1.68 -4.04 7.32
N ALA A 82 1.30 -3.62 8.53
CA ALA A 82 0.94 -2.24 8.85
C ALA A 82 2.13 -1.27 8.80
N THR A 83 3.37 -1.79 8.81
CA THR A 83 4.58 -0.98 8.77
C THR A 83 4.64 -0.11 7.53
N THR A 84 4.84 1.19 7.72
CA THR A 84 4.97 2.14 6.61
C THR A 84 6.28 1.94 5.86
N THR A 85 6.30 2.37 4.62
CA THR A 85 7.49 2.34 3.77
C THR A 85 7.42 3.51 2.80
N LYS A 86 8.57 4.11 2.52
CA LYS A 86 8.70 5.13 1.48
C LYS A 86 9.07 4.46 0.17
N ILE A 87 8.42 4.86 -0.91
CA ILE A 87 8.66 4.31 -2.25
C ILE A 87 8.56 5.41 -3.29
N ILE A 88 9.57 5.50 -4.14
CA ILE A 88 9.56 6.30 -5.37
C ILE A 88 9.11 5.38 -6.49
N VAL A 89 8.17 5.85 -7.30
CA VAL A 89 7.60 5.11 -8.42
C VAL A 89 7.70 5.98 -9.66
N THR A 90 8.22 5.41 -10.75
CA THR A 90 8.19 6.05 -12.07
C THR A 90 7.39 5.17 -13.03
N MET A 91 6.36 5.76 -13.64
CA MET A 91 5.48 5.14 -14.63
C MET A 91 5.28 6.13 -15.78
N ASN A 92 5.28 5.64 -17.02
CA ASN A 92 4.86 6.46 -18.15
C ASN A 92 3.32 6.65 -18.13
N CYS A 93 2.80 7.55 -18.96
CA CYS A 93 1.35 7.84 -18.99
C CYS A 93 0.50 6.60 -19.29
N ARG A 94 0.94 5.73 -20.20
CA ARG A 94 0.22 4.49 -20.55
C ARG A 94 0.10 3.57 -19.34
N GLU A 95 1.18 3.39 -18.58
CA GLU A 95 1.16 2.56 -17.38
C GLU A 95 0.32 3.22 -16.28
N LEU A 96 0.38 4.54 -16.10
CA LEU A 96 -0.48 5.25 -15.15
C LEU A 96 -1.97 5.03 -15.46
N LEU A 97 -2.37 5.14 -16.74
CA LEU A 97 -3.75 4.83 -17.15
C LEU A 97 -4.13 3.38 -16.85
N HIS A 98 -3.24 2.43 -17.12
CA HIS A 98 -3.46 1.02 -16.79
C HIS A 98 -3.61 0.81 -15.27
N PHE A 99 -2.71 1.41 -14.48
CA PHE A 99 -2.70 1.39 -13.03
C PHE A 99 -4.02 1.92 -12.46
N PHE A 100 -4.46 3.10 -12.90
CA PHE A 100 -5.73 3.70 -12.49
C PHE A 100 -6.93 2.83 -12.85
N SER A 101 -6.93 2.21 -14.05
CA SER A 101 -8.00 1.31 -14.49
C SER A 101 -8.24 0.14 -13.53
N LEU A 102 -7.17 -0.34 -12.89
CA LEU A 102 -7.20 -1.48 -11.97
C LEU A 102 -7.40 -1.04 -10.51
N ARG A 103 -6.70 -0.01 -10.06
CA ARG A 103 -6.60 0.35 -8.64
C ARG A 103 -7.67 1.32 -8.15
N LEU A 104 -8.36 2.02 -9.06
CA LEU A 104 -9.55 2.82 -8.72
C LEU A 104 -10.84 2.00 -8.68
N CYS A 105 -10.77 0.69 -8.99
CA CYS A 105 -11.92 -0.19 -8.85
C CYS A 105 -12.34 -0.32 -7.37
N LYS A 106 -13.65 -0.29 -7.07
CA LYS A 106 -14.16 -0.50 -5.71
C LYS A 106 -13.78 -1.87 -5.10
N ARG A 107 -13.42 -2.86 -5.93
CA ARG A 107 -12.89 -4.17 -5.50
C ARG A 107 -11.44 -4.11 -5.02
N ALA A 108 -10.70 -3.06 -5.37
CA ALA A 108 -9.33 -2.88 -4.90
C ALA A 108 -9.32 -2.52 -3.42
N GLN A 109 -8.28 -2.96 -2.72
CA GLN A 109 -8.09 -2.67 -1.30
C GLN A 109 -8.05 -1.15 -1.07
N TRP A 110 -8.62 -0.69 0.05
CA TRP A 110 -8.81 0.74 0.31
C TRP A 110 -7.49 1.53 0.31
N GLU A 111 -6.38 0.94 0.78
CA GLU A 111 -5.06 1.58 0.84
C GLU A 111 -4.55 1.96 -0.55
N ILE A 112 -4.51 0.97 -1.46
CA ILE A 112 -3.98 1.19 -2.81
C ILE A 112 -4.93 2.04 -3.65
N ARG A 113 -6.24 1.95 -3.39
CA ARG A 113 -7.25 2.78 -4.03
C ARG A 113 -7.08 4.24 -3.64
N ARG A 114 -6.95 4.53 -2.34
CA ARG A 114 -6.66 5.89 -1.83
C ARG A 114 -5.35 6.45 -2.38
N LEU A 115 -4.31 5.61 -2.49
CA LEU A 115 -3.06 6.01 -3.14
C LEU A 115 -3.29 6.38 -4.62
N ALA A 116 -4.02 5.55 -5.36
CA ALA A 116 -4.32 5.78 -6.76
C ALA A 116 -5.18 7.02 -7.00
N GLU A 117 -6.14 7.31 -6.12
CA GLU A 117 -6.97 8.53 -6.14
C GLU A 117 -6.08 9.77 -6.04
N LYS A 118 -5.20 9.83 -5.02
CA LYS A 118 -4.25 10.95 -4.86
C LYS A 118 -3.26 11.08 -6.02
N MET A 119 -2.78 9.96 -6.55
CA MET A 119 -1.90 9.97 -7.73
C MET A 119 -2.63 10.52 -8.95
N LEU A 120 -3.90 10.15 -9.18
CA LEU A 120 -4.70 10.64 -10.28
C LEU A 120 -4.97 12.15 -10.17
N GLU A 121 -5.31 12.65 -8.98
CA GLU A 121 -5.45 14.09 -8.72
C GLU A 121 -4.21 14.87 -9.16
N LYS A 122 -3.02 14.41 -8.76
CA LYS A 122 -1.76 15.02 -9.19
C LYS A 122 -1.47 14.89 -10.68
N CYS A 123 -1.87 13.78 -11.30
CA CYS A 123 -1.73 13.62 -12.74
C CYS A 123 -2.66 14.57 -13.52
N LYS A 124 -3.87 14.83 -13.02
CA LYS A 124 -4.82 15.79 -13.61
C LYS A 124 -4.33 17.23 -13.51
N GLU A 125 -3.70 17.59 -12.40
CA GLU A 125 -3.05 18.91 -12.24
C GLU A 125 -1.97 19.15 -13.30
N VAL A 126 -1.22 18.11 -13.68
CA VAL A 126 -0.06 18.23 -14.60
C VAL A 126 -0.43 18.04 -16.07
N LEU A 127 -1.28 17.06 -16.41
CA LEU A 127 -1.62 16.70 -17.78
C LEU A 127 -3.12 16.32 -17.92
N PRO A 128 -4.04 17.30 -17.81
CA PRO A 128 -5.48 17.04 -17.80
C PRO A 128 -5.98 16.36 -19.08
N ALA A 129 -5.42 16.74 -20.24
CA ALA A 129 -5.79 16.17 -21.54
C ALA A 129 -5.65 14.64 -21.63
N VAL A 130 -4.83 14.03 -20.77
CA VAL A 130 -4.67 12.57 -20.69
C VAL A 130 -5.46 11.97 -19.52
N PHE A 131 -5.54 12.68 -18.39
CA PHE A 131 -5.98 12.09 -17.12
C PHE A 131 -7.39 12.46 -16.68
N ASP A 132 -8.07 13.44 -17.29
CA ASP A 132 -9.42 13.85 -16.87
C ASP A 132 -10.43 12.70 -16.93
N GLU A 133 -10.37 11.92 -18.01
CA GLU A 133 -11.22 10.74 -18.21
C GLU A 133 -10.62 9.43 -17.65
N ALA A 134 -9.42 9.47 -17.08
CA ALA A 134 -8.86 8.31 -16.42
C ALA A 134 -9.71 7.90 -15.21
N GLY A 135 -9.80 6.60 -14.98
CA GLY A 135 -10.70 6.05 -13.98
C GLY A 135 -10.68 4.53 -13.98
N PRO A 136 -11.56 3.88 -13.19
CA PRO A 136 -11.70 2.43 -13.21
C PRO A 136 -12.19 1.93 -14.58
N ARG A 137 -11.86 0.68 -14.93
CA ARG A 137 -12.27 0.07 -16.23
C ARG A 137 -13.75 0.23 -16.55
N CYS A 138 -14.63 0.18 -15.56
CA CYS A 138 -16.07 0.33 -15.80
C CYS A 138 -16.48 1.72 -16.31
N LYS A 139 -15.79 2.77 -15.88
CA LYS A 139 -15.98 4.13 -16.41
C LYS A 139 -15.50 4.22 -17.85
N ILE A 140 -14.32 3.66 -18.13
CA ILE A 140 -13.68 3.73 -19.45
C ILE A 140 -14.44 2.91 -20.50
N LEU A 141 -14.90 1.70 -20.14
CA LEU A 141 -15.56 0.77 -21.06
C LEU A 141 -17.07 1.01 -21.17
N GLY A 142 -17.67 1.78 -20.26
CA GLY A 142 -19.13 1.93 -20.15
C GLY A 142 -19.85 0.69 -19.61
N TYR A 143 -19.13 -0.39 -19.28
CA TYR A 143 -19.65 -1.61 -18.67
C TYR A 143 -18.65 -2.19 -17.67
N CYS A 144 -19.10 -3.00 -16.71
CA CYS A 144 -18.21 -3.64 -15.74
C CYS A 144 -17.68 -5.00 -16.25
N PRO A 145 -16.38 -5.14 -16.60
CA PRO A 145 -15.80 -6.42 -17.03
C PRO A 145 -15.54 -7.39 -15.84
N GLU A 146 -15.71 -6.91 -14.62
CA GLU A 146 -15.32 -7.57 -13.38
C GLU A 146 -16.52 -8.16 -12.61
N CYS A 147 -17.75 -8.03 -13.12
CA CYS A 147 -18.96 -8.30 -12.32
C CYS A 147 -19.47 -9.74 -12.45
N LYS A 148 -19.29 -10.52 -11.37
CA LYS A 148 -20.21 -11.60 -10.93
C LYS A 148 -20.82 -11.36 -9.54
N ARG A 149 -20.35 -10.39 -8.73
CA ARG A 149 -20.91 -10.05 -7.40
C ARG A 149 -20.80 -8.56 -7.06
N ASN A 150 -21.94 -7.93 -6.75
CA ASN A 150 -22.11 -6.77 -5.86
C ASN A 150 -21.31 -5.46 -6.08
N CYS A 151 -20.85 -5.12 -7.29
CA CYS A 151 -20.49 -3.71 -7.54
C CYS A 151 -21.77 -2.87 -7.70
N SER A 152 -21.73 -1.60 -7.29
CA SER A 152 -22.85 -0.66 -7.48
C SER A 152 -23.33 -0.70 -8.93
N LYS A 153 -24.64 -0.85 -9.15
CA LYS A 153 -25.33 -1.05 -10.44
C LYS A 153 -25.20 0.14 -11.43
N GLU A 154 -24.19 0.97 -11.25
CA GLU A 154 -23.95 2.23 -11.98
C GLU A 154 -23.58 1.99 -13.45
N TYR A 155 -23.03 0.82 -13.79
CA TYR A 155 -22.71 0.44 -15.17
C TYR A 155 -23.28 -0.94 -15.52
N PRO A 156 -23.75 -1.13 -16.78
CA PRO A 156 -24.22 -2.42 -17.27
C PRO A 156 -23.12 -3.48 -17.17
N GLN A 157 -23.54 -4.74 -17.00
CA GLN A 157 -22.65 -5.87 -16.79
C GLN A 157 -22.48 -6.65 -18.10
N VAL A 158 -21.30 -7.21 -18.34
CA VAL A 158 -21.13 -8.19 -19.43
C VAL A 158 -21.64 -9.54 -18.94
N SER A 159 -22.62 -10.10 -19.63
CA SER A 159 -22.92 -11.52 -19.53
C SER A 159 -21.73 -12.29 -20.09
N GLN A 160 -20.90 -12.88 -19.23
CA GLN A 160 -19.96 -13.92 -19.63
C GLN A 160 -20.61 -15.28 -19.47
#